data_AF-A0A506X3Z3-F1
#
_entry.id   AF-A0A506X3Z3-F1
#
_cell.length_a   1.000
_cell.length_b   1.000
_cell.length_c   1.000
_cell.angle_alpha   90.00
_cell.angle_beta   90.00
_cell.angle_gamma   90.00
#
_symmetry.space_group_name_H-M   'P 1'
#
loop_
_entity.id
_entity.type
_entity.pdbx_description
1 polymer ?
#
loop_
_entity_poly.entity_id
_entity_poly.type
_entity_poly.pdbx_seq_one_letter_code
_entity_poly.pdbx_strand_id
1 'polypeptide(L)' 'AVALVLEANAIGGRHGLGASDQIENRIIEAKSRGIYEAPGMALLHIAYERLLNAIHNEDTVANYHAEGRRLG' A
#
# COMPACT_ATOMS: atom_id res chain seq x y z
N ALA A 1 9.79 14.33 6.04
CA ALA A 1 8.85 13.43 5.34
C ALA A 1 9.10 13.36 3.83
N VAL A 2 9.16 14.48 3.09
CA VAL A 2 9.34 14.48 1.62
C VAL A 2 10.57 13.72 1.14
N ALA A 3 11.75 13.95 1.74
CA ALA A 3 13.00 13.28 1.33
C ALA A 3 12.94 11.75 1.46
N LEU A 4 12.30 11.23 2.52
CA LEU A 4 12.11 9.79 2.72
C LEU A 4 11.30 9.17 1.59
N VAL A 5 10.18 9.80 1.22
CA VAL A 5 9.28 9.29 0.17
C VAL A 5 9.98 9.30 -1.19
N LEU A 6 10.77 10.35 -1.47
CA LEU A 6 11.55 10.42 -2.70
C LEU A 6 12.60 9.31 -2.79
N GLU A 7 13.32 9.04 -1.71
CA GLU A 7 14.31 7.96 -1.68
C GLU A 7 13.63 6.59 -1.81
N ALA A 8 12.51 6.37 -1.11
CA ALA A 8 11.73 5.14 -1.22
C ALA A 8 11.20 4.92 -2.66
N ASN A 9 10.74 5.99 -3.33
CA ASN A 9 10.36 5.94 -4.74
C ASN A 9 11.54 5.55 -5.63
N ALA A 10 12.72 6.14 -5.40
CA ALA A 10 13.91 5.85 -6.18
C ALA A 10 14.34 4.38 -6.00
N ILE A 11 14.34 3.86 -4.77
CA ILE A 11 14.68 2.45 -4.48
C ILE A 11 13.63 1.51 -5.07
N GLY A 12 12.35 1.71 -4.76
CA GLY A 12 11.27 0.82 -5.23
C GLY A 12 11.15 0.82 -6.75
N GLY A 13 11.26 1.99 -7.38
CA GLY A 13 11.16 2.15 -8.84
C GLY A 13 12.29 1.43 -9.58
N ARG A 14 13.53 1.51 -9.07
CA ARG A 14 14.67 0.75 -9.63
C ARG A 14 14.46 -0.77 -9.63
N HIS A 15 13.59 -1.29 -8.78
CA HIS A 15 13.31 -2.73 -8.66
C HIS A 15 11.93 -3.13 -9.20
N GLY A 16 11.21 -2.23 -9.87
CA GLY A 16 9.89 -2.52 -10.45
C GLY A 16 8.79 -2.77 -9.40
N LEU A 17 8.94 -2.25 -8.18
CA LEU A 17 7.96 -2.45 -7.11
C LEU A 17 6.77 -1.48 -7.27
N GLY A 18 5.56 -1.95 -6.94
CA GLY A 18 4.39 -1.07 -6.76
C GLY A 18 3.65 -0.67 -8.03
N ALA A 19 3.83 -1.41 -9.14
CA ALA A 19 2.97 -1.31 -10.32
C ALA A 19 1.70 -2.15 -10.12
N SER A 20 0.55 -1.63 -10.54
CA SER A 20 -0.73 -2.33 -10.48
C SER A 20 -1.61 -1.98 -11.68
N ASP A 21 -2.22 -3.00 -12.29
CA ASP A 21 -3.24 -2.86 -13.32
C ASP A 21 -4.58 -3.27 -12.71
N GLN A 22 -5.44 -2.27 -12.47
CA GLN A 22 -6.67 -2.46 -11.71
C GLN A 22 -7.90 -2.06 -12.52
N ILE A 23 -8.96 -2.85 -12.35
CA ILE A 23 -10.32 -2.45 -12.74
C ILE A 23 -11.05 -2.02 -11.46
N GLU A 24 -11.42 -0.76 -11.38
CA GLU A 24 -12.02 -0.15 -10.19
C GLU A 24 -13.45 0.33 -10.46
N ASN A 25 -14.28 0.33 -9.41
CA ASN A 25 -15.61 0.92 -9.45
C ASN A 25 -15.49 2.42 -9.13
N ARG A 26 -16.08 3.26 -9.97
CA ARG A 26 -16.15 4.71 -9.78
C ARG A 26 -17.44 5.09 -9.04
N ILE A 27 -17.39 6.22 -8.33
CA ILE A 27 -18.55 6.78 -7.61
C ILE A 27 -19.76 7.06 -8.52
N ILE A 28 -19.54 7.22 -9.82
CA ILE A 28 -20.55 7.44 -10.86
C ILE A 28 -21.13 6.14 -11.43
N GLU A 29 -21.02 5.02 -10.71
CA GLU A 29 -21.51 3.69 -11.12
C GLU A 29 -20.89 3.15 -12.43
N ALA A 30 -19.72 3.67 -12.81
CA ALA A 30 -18.94 3.20 -13.94
C ALA A 30 -17.76 2.34 -13.48
N LYS A 31 -17.21 1.53 -14.38
CA LYS A 31 -15.91 0.87 -14.19
C LYS A 31 -14.82 1.58 -14.99
N SER A 32 -13.60 1.59 -14.47
CA SER A 32 -12.42 2.02 -15.22
C SER A 32 -11.26 1.07 -15.03
N ARG A 33 -10.42 0.93 -16.06
CA ARG A 33 -9.13 0.27 -15.95
C ARG A 33 -8.03 1.32 -15.85
N GLY A 34 -7.16 1.20 -14.86
CA GLY A 34 -6.04 2.11 -14.62
C GLY A 34 -4.76 1.32 -14.37
N ILE A 35 -3.65 1.86 -14.86
CA ILE A 35 -2.31 1.41 -14.49
C ILE A 35 -1.76 2.45 -13.52
N TYR A 36 -1.35 2.00 -12.34
CA TYR A 36 -0.84 2.83 -11.26
C TYR A 36 0.57 2.40 -10.87
N GLU A 37 1.43 3.38 -10.58
CA GLU A 37 2.79 3.16 -10.09
C GLU A 37 2.98 3.92 -8.77
N ALA A 38 3.24 3.19 -7.69
CA ALA A 38 3.46 3.76 -6.36
C ALA A 38 4.61 3.05 -5.63
N PRO A 39 5.85 3.11 -6.16
CA PRO A 39 6.98 2.31 -5.68
C PRO A 39 7.35 2.58 -4.21
N GLY A 40 7.43 3.85 -3.81
CA GLY A 40 7.75 4.22 -2.43
C GLY A 40 6.64 3.84 -1.47
N MET A 41 5.37 3.95 -1.88
CA MET A 41 4.24 3.52 -1.05
C MET A 41 4.24 2.01 -0.86
N ALA A 42 4.48 1.22 -1.91
CA ALA A 42 4.59 -0.23 -1.81
C ALA A 42 5.72 -0.65 -0.84
N LEU A 43 6.90 -0.02 -0.96
CA LEU A 43 8.03 -0.31 -0.08
C LEU A 43 7.73 0.05 1.38
N LEU A 44 7.19 1.24 1.63
CA LEU A 44 6.86 1.70 2.98
C LEU A 44 5.73 0.89 3.62
N HIS A 45 4.73 0.49 2.83
CA HIS A 45 3.64 -0.36 3.30
C HIS A 45 4.15 -1.75 3.72
N ILE A 46 5.04 -2.37 2.94
CA ILE A 46 5.68 -3.65 3.33
C ILE A 46 6.46 -3.49 4.65
N ALA A 47 7.22 -2.39 4.80
CA ALA A 47 7.96 -2.14 6.03
C ALA A 47 7.02 -1.94 7.23
N TYR A 48 5.93 -1.22 7.05
CA TYR A 48 4.91 -1.00 8.07
C TYR A 48 4.23 -2.31 8.48
N GLU A 49 3.78 -3.13 7.53
CA GLU A 49 3.17 -4.44 7.81
C GLU A 49 4.11 -5.35 8.60
N ARG A 50 5.40 -5.36 8.26
CA ARG A 50 6.41 -6.14 9.00
C ARG A 50 6.58 -5.63 10.42
N LEU A 51 6.61 -4.31 10.61
CA LEU A 51 6.76 -3.71 11.94
C LEU A 51 5.52 -3.98 12.81
N LEU A 52 4.32 -3.86 12.24
CA LEU A 52 3.07 -4.09 12.93
C LEU A 52 3.00 -5.54 13.46
N ASN A 53 3.33 -6.52 12.62
CA ASN A 53 3.37 -7.93 12.98
C ASN A 53 4.49 -8.28 13.97
N ALA A 54 5.61 -7.54 13.98
CA ALA A 54 6.72 -7.81 14.89
C ALA A 54 6.48 -7.28 16.32
N ILE A 55 5.59 -6.29 16.47
CA ILE A 55 5.41 -5.58 17.75
C ILE A 55 4.10 -5.96 18.44
N HIS A 56 3.01 -6.16 17.69
CA HIS A 56 1.68 -6.32 18.27
C HIS A 56 1.30 -7.78 18.49
N ASN A 57 0.37 -8.01 19.43
CA ASN A 57 -0.22 -9.32 19.65
C ASN A 57 -1.25 -9.69 18.56
N GLU A 58 -1.62 -10.97 18.53
CA GLU A 58 -2.53 -11.53 17.52
C GLU A 58 -3.88 -10.81 17.47
N ASP A 59 -4.50 -10.51 18.62
CA ASP A 59 -5.79 -9.81 18.67
C ASP A 59 -5.71 -8.41 18.03
N THR A 60 -4.63 -7.68 18.27
CA THR A 60 -4.43 -6.34 17.68
C THR A 60 -4.21 -6.43 16.17
N VAL A 61 -3.43 -7.41 15.71
CA VAL A 61 -3.20 -7.65 14.28
C VAL A 61 -4.50 -8.05 13.58
N ALA A 62 -5.31 -8.91 14.22
CA ALA A 62 -6.60 -9.33 13.69
C ALA A 62 -7.56 -8.14 13.54
N ASN A 63 -7.63 -7.27 14.55
CA ASN A 63 -8.42 -6.04 14.48
C ASN A 63 -7.95 -5.10 13.38
N TYR A 64 -6.63 -4.93 13.23
CA TYR A 64 -6.06 -4.13 12.15
C TYR A 64 -6.46 -4.66 10.76
N HIS A 65 -6.42 -5.97 10.54
CA HIS A 65 -6.85 -6.54 9.25
C HIS A 65 -8.37 -6.47 9.03
N ALA A 66 -9.17 -6.58 10.09
CA ALA A 66 -10.63 -6.48 10.00
C ALA A 66 -11.08 -5.06 9.67
N GLU A 67 -10.54 -4.06 10.36
CA GLU A 67 -10.95 -2.66 10.23
C GLU A 67 -10.16 -1.92 9.14
N GLY A 68 -8.88 -2.24 8.94
CA GLY A 68 -8.03 -1.59 7.94
C GLY A 68 -8.55 -1.81 6.52
N ARG A 69 -9.04 -3.01 6.19
CA ARG A 69 -9.66 -3.29 4.88
C ARG A 69 -10.96 -2.53 4.63
N ARG A 70 -11.61 -1.98 5.67
CA ARG A 70 -12.82 -1.17 5.50
C ARG A 70 -12.52 0.26 5.06
N LEU A 71 -11.29 0.73 5.21
CA LEU A 71 -10.89 2.10 4.86
C LEU A 71 -10.54 2.26 3.37
N GLY A 72 -10.52 1.17 2.59
CA GLY A 72 -10.19 1.15 1.17
C GLY A 72 -9.05 0.20 0.87
#